data_AF-A0A8T6CDN3-F1
#
_entry.id   AF-A0A8T6CDN3-F1
#
_cell.length_a   1.000
_cell.length_b   1.000
_cell.length_c   1.000
_cell.angle_alpha   90.00
_cell.angle_beta   90.00
_cell.angle_gamma   90.00
#
_symmetry.space_group_name_H-M   'P 1'
#
loop_
_entity.id
_entity.type
_entity.pdbx_description
1 polymer ?
#
loop_
_entity_poly.entity_id
_entity_poly.type
_entity_poly.pdbx_seq_one_letter_code
_entity_poly.pdbx_strand_id
1 'polypeptide(L)' 'MRRFKDRDADRLFFDRPVRRLPADIRRRARMRLQRVVAATALSDLRVPPSHRLERLRGDRSGQYSIR' A
#
# COMPACT_ATOMS: atom_id res chain seq x y z
N MET A 1 -6.40 9.49 12.04
CA MET A 1 -6.81 8.07 12.02
C MET A 1 -6.75 7.57 10.58
N ARG A 2 -5.77 6.72 10.24
CA ARG A 2 -5.62 6.24 8.85
C ARG A 2 -6.48 4.99 8.66
N ARG A 3 -7.40 5.04 7.70
CA ARG A 3 -8.38 3.98 7.44
C ARG A 3 -8.04 3.26 6.14
N PHE A 4 -8.24 1.95 6.10
CA PHE A 4 -8.11 1.15 4.89
C PHE A 4 -9.51 0.93 4.27
N LYS A 5 -9.64 1.15 2.96
CA LYS A 5 -10.88 0.83 2.23
C LYS A 5 -11.08 -0.68 2.07
N ASP A 6 -9.98 -1.40 1.90
CA ASP A 6 -9.97 -2.86 1.74
C ASP A 6 -9.70 -3.55 3.09
N ARG A 7 -10.52 -4.55 3.43
CA ARG A 7 -10.43 -5.28 4.71
C ARG A 7 -9.19 -6.17 4.80
N ASP A 8 -8.68 -6.66 3.67
CA ASP A 8 -7.46 -7.45 3.68
C ASP A 8 -6.22 -6.58 3.78
N ALA A 9 -6.24 -5.36 3.24
CA ALA A 9 -5.19 -4.38 3.51
C ALA A 9 -5.08 -4.07 5.00
N ASP A 10 -6.21 -3.88 5.69
CA ASP A 10 -6.23 -3.72 7.16
C ASP A 10 -5.63 -4.94 7.88
N ARG A 11 -6.08 -6.15 7.52
CA ARG A 11 -5.56 -7.40 8.08
C ARG A 11 -4.06 -7.55 7.85
N LEU A 12 -3.58 -7.35 6.63
CA LEU A 12 -2.16 -7.44 6.29
C LEU A 12 -1.32 -6.44 7.06
N PHE A 13 -1.82 -5.22 7.24
CA PHE A 13 -1.13 -4.19 8.02
C PHE A 13 -0.90 -4.64 9.46
N PHE A 14 -1.92 -5.24 10.10
CA PHE A 14 -1.86 -5.78 11.45
C PHE A 14 -1.33 -7.23 11.55
N ASP A 15 -0.66 -7.74 10.50
CA ASP A 15 -0.14 -9.12 10.43
C ASP A 15 -1.16 -10.24 10.61
N ARG A 16 -2.42 -9.95 10.31
CA ARG A 16 -3.50 -10.94 10.42
C ARG A 16 -3.53 -11.82 9.17
N PRO A 17 -3.90 -13.11 9.32
CA PRO A 17 -3.94 -14.04 8.20
C PRO A 17 -4.89 -13.61 7.08
N VAL A 18 -4.41 -13.67 5.84
CA VAL A 18 -5.20 -13.51 4.62
C VAL A 18 -5.03 -14.75 3.75
N ARG A 19 -5.99 -15.68 3.83
CA ARG A 19 -5.87 -17.01 3.22
C ARG A 19 -5.85 -16.99 1.68
N ARG A 20 -6.46 -15.98 1.05
CA ARG A 20 -6.53 -15.85 -0.42
C ARG A 20 -5.23 -15.38 -1.08
N LEU A 21 -4.23 -14.97 -0.32
CA LEU A 21 -2.95 -14.46 -0.86
C LEU A 21 -1.80 -15.40 -0.49
N PRO A 22 -0.90 -15.76 -1.43
CA PRO A 22 0.35 -16.46 -1.14
C PRO A 22 1.24 -15.73 -0.12
N ALA A 23 2.07 -16.47 0.60
CA ALA A 23 2.87 -15.91 1.72
C ALA A 23 3.82 -14.78 1.29
N ASP A 24 4.45 -14.92 0.12
CA ASP A 24 5.35 -13.92 -0.44
C ASP A 24 4.60 -12.62 -0.82
N ILE A 25 3.38 -12.75 -1.36
CA ILE A 25 2.49 -11.62 -1.66
C ILE A 25 2.06 -10.93 -0.36
N ARG A 26 1.67 -11.67 0.68
CA ARG A 26 1.30 -11.10 1.98
C ARG A 26 2.45 -10.28 2.57
N ARG A 27 3.67 -10.82 2.55
CA ARG A 27 4.87 -10.14 3.04
C ARG A 27 5.13 -8.84 2.28
N ARG A 28 5.13 -8.89 0.94
CA ARG A 28 5.37 -7.70 0.11
C ARG A 28 4.27 -6.64 0.30
N ALA A 29 3.01 -7.05 0.35
CA ALA A 29 1.88 -6.15 0.58
C ALA A 29 1.95 -5.47 1.95
N ARG A 30 2.28 -6.22 3.01
CA ARG A 30 2.48 -5.66 4.35
C ARG A 30 3.58 -4.60 4.39
N MET A 31 4.74 -4.88 3.80
CA MET A 31 5.84 -3.91 3.73
C MET A 31 5.43 -2.62 3.02
N ARG A 32 4.66 -2.73 1.93
CA ARG A 32 4.14 -1.57 1.19
C ARG A 32 3.14 -0.77 2.01
N LEU A 33 2.21 -1.43 2.69
CA LEU A 33 1.25 -0.79 3.58
C LEU A 33 1.98 -0.03 4.69
N GLN A 34 3.00 -0.61 5.30
CA GLN A 34 3.86 0.03 6.30
C GLN A 34 4.64 1.25 5.76
N ARG A 35 5.00 1.27 4.47
CA ARG A 35 5.60 2.44 3.82
C ARG A 35 4.58 3.56 3.59
N VAL A 36 3.38 3.24 3.11
CA VAL A 36 2.29 4.23 2.89
C VAL A 36 1.83 4.85 4.22
N VAL A 37 1.47 3.99 5.17
CA VAL A 37 2.09 3.91 6.49
C VAL A 37 2.91 5.10 7.03
N ALA A 38 4.22 4.94 6.95
CA ALA A 38 5.18 5.83 7.58
C ALA A 38 5.44 7.14 6.80
N ALA A 39 5.02 7.23 5.53
CA ALA A 39 5.28 8.40 4.70
C ALA A 39 4.68 9.68 5.32
N THR A 40 5.50 10.73 5.40
CA THR A 40 5.12 12.07 5.85
C THR A 40 4.89 12.99 4.66
N ALA A 41 5.48 12.66 3.50
CA ALA A 41 5.28 13.33 2.23
C ALA A 41 5.07 12.32 1.09
N LEU A 42 4.40 12.76 0.01
CA LEU A 42 4.19 11.93 -1.18
C LEU A 42 5.52 11.50 -1.84
N SER A 43 6.55 12.32 -1.75
CA SER A 43 7.89 12.04 -2.25
C SER A 43 8.53 10.81 -1.61
N ASP A 44 8.19 10.50 -0.35
CA ASP A 44 8.75 9.34 0.37
C ASP A 44 8.38 8.03 -0.33
N LEU A 45 7.22 8.00 -1.01
CA LEU A 45 6.75 6.84 -1.75
C LEU A 45 7.47 6.64 -3.09
N ARG A 46 8.34 7.57 -3.51
CA ARG A 46 9.21 7.38 -4.68
C ARG A 46 10.39 6.45 -4.38
N VAL A 47 10.67 6.18 -3.10
CA VAL A 47 11.78 5.32 -2.66
C VAL A 47 11.21 4.07 -1.97
N PRO A 48 11.67 2.85 -2.34
CA PRO A 48 12.57 2.51 -3.45
C PRO A 48 11.94 2.73 -4.84
N PRO A 49 12.76 2.83 -5.91
CA PRO A 49 12.29 3.01 -7.30
C PRO A 49 11.27 1.95 -7.76
N SER A 50 11.28 0.76 -7.14
CA SER A 50 10.34 -0.32 -7.40
C SER A 50 8.88 0.04 -7.06
N HIS A 51 8.64 1.05 -6.22
CA HIS A 51 7.31 1.54 -5.92
C HIS A 51 6.61 2.13 -7.15
N ARG A 52 7.37 2.65 -8.13
CA ARG A 52 6.82 3.20 -9.38
C ARG A 52 5.59 4.10 -9.14
N LEU A 53 5.75 5.06 -8.22
CA LEU A 53 4.68 5.95 -7.80
C LEU A 53 4.03 6.63 -9.00
N GLU A 54 2.73 6.45 -9.14
CA GLU A 54 1.94 6.95 -10.27
C GLU A 54 0.71 7.72 -9.77
N ARG A 55 0.48 8.90 -10.35
CA ARG A 55 -0.76 9.66 -10.13
C ARG A 55 -1.87 9.10 -11.01
N LEU A 56 -3.00 8.75 -10.39
CA LEU A 56 -4.15 8.22 -11.10
C LEU A 56 -4.96 9.34 -11.79
N ARG A 57 -5.66 8.98 -12.87
CA ARG A 57 -6.45 9.88 -13.72
C ARG A 57 -7.94 9.48 -13.72
N GLY A 58 -8.79 10.31 -14.34
CA GLY A 58 -10.25 10.08 -14.42
C GLY A 58 -10.92 10.13 -13.05
N ASP A 59 -11.82 9.19 -12.77
CA ASP A 59 -12.57 9.09 -11.50
C ASP A 59 -11.68 8.90 -10.26
N ARG A 60 -10.40 8.58 -10.46
CA ARG A 60 -9.41 8.45 -9.38
C ARG A 60 -8.44 9.63 -9.33
N SER A 61 -8.76 10.74 -9.99
CA SER A 61 -7.97 11.97 -9.88
C SER A 61 -7.80 12.37 -8.41
N GLY A 62 -6.57 12.73 -8.05
CA GLY A 62 -6.17 13.02 -6.67
C GLY A 62 -5.68 11.81 -5.87
N GLN A 63 -5.78 10.59 -6.42
CA GLN A 63 -5.23 9.38 -5.83
C GLN A 63 -3.90 8.98 -6.48
N TYR A 64 -3.14 8.15 -5.78
CA TYR A 64 -1.84 7.65 -6.22
C TYR A 64 -1.78 6.12 -6.08
N SER A 65 -0.95 5.49 -6.90
CA SER A 65 -0.67 4.06 -6.82
C SER A 65 0.83 3.79 -6.68
N ILE A 66 1.15 2.69 -6.01
CA ILE A 66 2.50 2.10 -5.94
C ILE A 66 2.41 0.60 -6.30
N ARG A 67 3.47 0.04 -6.86
CA ARG A 67 3.54 -1.38 -7.30
C ARG A 67 4.12 -2.31 -6.25
#